data_AF-R7P9H9-F1
#
_entry.id   AF-R7P9H9-F1
#
_cell.length_a   1.000
_cell.length_b   1.000
_cell.length_c   1.000
_cell.angle_alpha   90.00
_cell.angle_beta   90.00
_cell.angle_gamma   90.00
#
_symmetry.space_group_name_H-M   'P 1'
#
loop_
_entity.id
_entity.type
_entity.pdbx_description
1 polymer ?
#
loop_
_entity_poly.entity_id
_entity_poly.type
_entity_poly.pdbx_seq_one_letter_code
_entity_poly.pdbx_strand_id
1 'polypeptide(L)'
;MTKKVKKVIIKDEPLVATTLAIKEDKKKASVFGIIWIILIFGIFIAGVIYLPDLSSYVNNLLNPDITNTGTASNNNKDNTKDDDKKNTEEIKKLEIASNPEFVMDTFKINNIKIENNKLSLDIVNTTSKLLDMSTLNYFIVLYDTNNKLLQRIMIDEATIGENGTLNVKYNLSDASASIISVLPIKEEEYPSFTATVDENNSGKLICKSGYETVTYLLNTNKVYAIQDIYEVSSNEAEFSTLYSTYQALSTTYNVIEGISSSVDLENNVLYFRTIINLNTYKEGNLKLKKIYNKDTDAKVMKFELEASGYTCS
;
A
#
# COMPACT_ATOMS: atom_id res chain seq x y z
N MET A 1 -65.26 14.44 -45.76
CA MET A 1 -64.08 14.16 -46.59
C MET A 1 -62.84 14.12 -45.71
N THR A 2 -61.90 13.25 -46.08
CA THR A 2 -61.08 12.42 -45.20
C THR A 2 -59.80 13.10 -44.73
N LYS A 3 -59.46 12.96 -43.44
CA LYS A 3 -58.25 13.48 -42.79
C LYS A 3 -57.02 12.72 -43.34
N LYS A 4 -56.18 13.37 -44.14
CA LYS A 4 -54.94 12.79 -44.67
C LYS A 4 -53.89 12.69 -43.56
N VAL A 5 -53.55 11.47 -43.16
CA VAL A 5 -52.44 11.16 -42.24
C VAL A 5 -51.12 11.35 -42.98
N LYS A 6 -50.19 12.14 -42.44
CA LYS A 6 -48.83 12.27 -42.97
C LYS A 6 -48.07 10.96 -42.71
N LYS A 7 -47.62 10.32 -43.79
CA LYS A 7 -46.79 9.11 -43.78
C LYS A 7 -45.36 9.52 -43.37
N VAL A 8 -44.83 8.96 -42.28
CA VAL A 8 -43.40 9.08 -41.94
C VAL A 8 -42.66 8.11 -42.86
N ILE A 9 -41.78 8.63 -43.70
CA ILE A 9 -40.90 7.85 -44.55
C ILE A 9 -39.60 7.67 -43.75
N ILE A 10 -39.36 6.47 -43.22
CA ILE A 10 -38.07 6.12 -42.66
C ILE A 10 -37.15 5.88 -43.87
N LYS A 11 -36.11 6.70 -44.01
CA LYS A 11 -35.03 6.46 -44.95
C LYS A 11 -34.05 5.51 -44.29
N ASP A 12 -33.91 4.31 -44.85
CA ASP A 12 -32.81 3.40 -44.52
C ASP A 12 -31.53 3.93 -45.20
N GLU A 13 -30.84 4.86 -44.55
CA GLU A 13 -29.45 5.15 -44.89
C GLU A 13 -28.56 4.07 -44.25
N PRO A 14 -27.71 3.37 -45.02
CA PRO A 14 -26.81 2.38 -44.45
C PRO A 14 -25.83 3.06 -43.48
N LEU A 15 -25.69 2.48 -42.28
CA LEU A 15 -24.75 2.93 -41.26
C LEU A 15 -23.34 2.99 -41.86
N VAL A 16 -22.78 4.20 -41.99
CA VAL A 16 -21.37 4.37 -42.34
C VAL A 16 -20.56 3.92 -41.13
N ALA A 17 -19.68 2.93 -41.33
CA ALA A 17 -18.84 2.38 -40.27
C ALA A 17 -18.03 3.51 -39.61
N THR A 18 -18.28 3.76 -38.32
CA THR A 18 -17.41 4.60 -37.50
C THR A 18 -16.27 3.71 -37.02
N THR A 19 -15.07 3.94 -37.55
CA THR A 19 -13.86 3.24 -37.12
C THR A 19 -13.54 3.68 -35.69
N LEU A 20 -13.89 2.86 -34.69
CA LEU A 20 -13.65 3.17 -33.26
C LEU A 20 -12.21 2.89 -32.80
N ALA A 21 -11.37 2.24 -33.63
CA ALA A 21 -9.95 2.10 -33.35
C ALA A 21 -9.18 1.76 -34.63
N ILE A 22 -8.11 2.52 -34.88
CA ILE A 22 -7.03 2.11 -35.78
C ILE A 22 -5.95 1.51 -34.89
N LYS A 23 -5.76 0.18 -34.94
CA LYS A 23 -4.57 -0.45 -34.39
C LYS A 23 -3.43 -0.23 -35.39
N GLU A 24 -2.61 0.79 -35.15
CA GLU A 24 -1.35 0.93 -35.88
C GLU A 24 -0.39 -0.18 -35.43
N ASP A 25 -0.21 -1.20 -36.27
CA ASP A 25 0.98 -2.06 -36.17
C ASP A 25 2.21 -1.25 -36.58
N LYS A 26 2.97 -0.77 -35.58
CA LYS A 26 4.30 -0.20 -35.79
C LYS A 26 5.37 -1.11 -35.21
N LYS A 27 5.84 -2.07 -36.02
CA LYS A 27 7.24 -2.47 -35.96
C LYS A 27 8.09 -1.28 -36.45
N LYS A 28 8.48 -0.40 -35.54
CA LYS A 28 9.64 0.46 -35.71
C LYS A 28 10.52 0.23 -34.48
N ALA A 29 11.70 -0.34 -34.69
CA ALA A 29 12.72 -0.39 -33.66
C ALA A 29 12.98 1.05 -33.20
N SER A 30 12.62 1.33 -31.95
CA SER A 30 12.74 2.66 -31.37
C SER A 30 14.22 3.01 -31.23
N VAL A 31 14.64 4.14 -31.79
CA VAL A 31 16.00 4.69 -31.61
C VAL A 31 16.34 4.85 -30.12
N PHE A 32 15.33 5.04 -29.27
CA PHE A 32 15.48 5.07 -27.81
C PHE A 32 15.82 3.71 -27.18
N GLY A 33 15.37 2.59 -27.77
CA GLY A 33 15.72 1.24 -27.30
C GLY A 33 17.19 0.89 -27.56
N ILE A 34 17.77 1.40 -28.64
CA ILE A 34 19.19 1.21 -28.97
C ILE A 34 20.08 2.01 -27.99
N ILE A 35 19.66 3.22 -27.61
CA ILE A 35 20.37 4.06 -26.63
C ILE A 35 20.36 3.41 -25.23
N TRP A 36 19.23 2.83 -24.82
CA TRP A 36 19.13 2.12 -23.53
C TRP A 36 20.01 0.86 -23.47
N ILE A 37 20.11 0.12 -24.58
CA ILE A 37 21.00 -1.05 -24.69
C ILE A 37 22.48 -0.63 -24.56
N ILE A 38 22.88 0.49 -25.18
CA ILE A 38 24.26 1.00 -25.08
C ILE A 38 24.59 1.43 -23.64
N LEU A 39 23.63 2.01 -22.92
CA LEU A 39 23.80 2.41 -21.51
C LEU A 39 23.98 1.19 -20.58
N ILE A 40 23.20 0.12 -20.77
CA ILE A 40 23.39 -1.14 -20.04
C ILE A 40 24.79 -1.71 -20.30
N PHE A 41 25.25 -1.74 -21.56
CA PHE A 41 26.58 -2.25 -21.91
C PHE A 41 27.71 -1.42 -21.29
N GLY A 42 27.55 -0.08 -21.20
CA GLY A 42 28.50 0.79 -20.53
C GLY A 42 28.66 0.48 -19.04
N ILE A 43 27.55 0.21 -18.34
CA ILE A 43 27.55 -0.19 -16.92
C ILE A 43 28.22 -1.56 -16.75
N PHE A 44 27.96 -2.51 -17.65
CA PHE A 44 28.59 -3.82 -17.60
C PHE A 44 30.11 -3.75 -17.80
N ILE A 45 30.58 -2.95 -18.76
CA ILE A 45 32.02 -2.77 -19.01
C ILE A 45 32.69 -2.09 -17.80
N ALA A 46 32.04 -1.07 -17.21
CA ALA A 46 32.52 -0.45 -15.98
C ALA A 46 32.58 -1.47 -14.82
N GLY A 47 31.54 -2.28 -14.64
CA GLY A 47 31.51 -3.34 -13.62
C GLY A 47 32.67 -4.34 -13.77
N VAL A 48 33.02 -4.75 -14.98
CA VAL A 48 34.16 -5.65 -15.24
C VAL A 48 35.51 -5.00 -14.92
N ILE A 49 35.66 -3.70 -15.17
CA ILE A 49 36.91 -2.96 -14.86
C ILE A 49 37.08 -2.76 -13.34
N TYR A 50 35.99 -2.52 -12.60
CA TYR A 50 36.04 -2.27 -11.15
C TYR A 50 35.89 -3.55 -10.28
N LEU A 51 35.54 -4.69 -10.88
CA LEU A 51 35.45 -5.99 -10.20
C LEU A 51 36.74 -6.42 -9.47
N PRO A 52 37.96 -6.22 -10.02
CA PRO A 52 39.21 -6.54 -9.32
C PRO A 52 39.36 -5.74 -8.01
N ASP A 53 39.06 -4.45 -8.04
CA ASP A 53 39.20 -3.55 -6.88
C ASP A 53 38.18 -3.89 -5.78
N LEU A 54 36.94 -4.17 -6.16
CA LEU A 54 35.89 -4.66 -5.24
C LEU A 54 36.24 -5.99 -4.59
N SER A 55 36.87 -6.91 -5.34
CA SER A 55 37.31 -8.20 -4.78
C SER A 55 38.39 -8.04 -3.72
N SER A 56 39.33 -7.09 -3.92
CA SER A 56 40.39 -6.81 -2.95
C SER A 56 39.85 -6.17 -1.67
N TYR A 57 38.84 -5.30 -1.80
CA TYR A 57 38.19 -4.64 -0.68
C TYR A 57 37.39 -5.62 0.19
N VAL A 58 36.60 -6.51 -0.43
CA VAL A 58 35.83 -7.53 0.28
C VAL A 58 36.74 -8.57 0.94
N ASN A 59 37.86 -8.93 0.30
CA ASN A 59 38.81 -9.90 0.86
C ASN A 59 39.54 -9.36 2.11
N ASN A 60 39.91 -8.07 2.12
CA ASN A 60 40.49 -7.42 3.30
C ASN A 60 39.48 -7.24 4.45
N LEU A 61 38.19 -7.12 4.15
CA LEU A 61 37.14 -6.99 5.16
C LEU A 61 36.77 -8.34 5.81
N LEU A 62 36.81 -9.44 5.03
CA LEU A 62 36.45 -10.77 5.51
C LEU A 62 37.63 -11.52 6.15
N ASN A 63 38.87 -11.23 5.74
CA ASN A 63 40.10 -11.79 6.34
C ASN A 63 41.09 -10.67 6.73
N PRO A 64 40.87 -9.95 7.84
CA PRO A 64 41.90 -9.06 8.35
C PRO A 64 43.07 -9.88 8.94
N ASP A 65 44.27 -9.72 8.37
CA ASP A 65 45.49 -10.31 8.92
C ASP A 65 45.72 -9.81 10.35
N ILE A 66 45.68 -10.74 11.32
CA ILE A 66 45.92 -10.45 12.72
C ILE A 66 47.42 -10.30 12.93
N THR A 67 47.93 -9.07 12.91
CA THR A 67 49.27 -8.76 13.43
C THR A 67 49.15 -8.14 14.81
N ASN A 68 49.46 -8.94 15.82
CA ASN A 68 49.74 -8.47 17.17
C ASN A 68 51.02 -7.62 17.16
N THR A 69 50.96 -6.39 17.67
CA THR A 69 51.90 -5.85 18.67
C THR A 69 51.53 -4.40 19.01
N GLY A 70 51.44 -4.10 20.31
CA GLY A 70 51.27 -2.74 20.79
C GLY A 70 52.57 -1.95 20.73
N THR A 71 52.50 -0.66 20.43
CA THR A 71 53.17 0.43 21.16
C THR A 71 52.66 1.77 20.64
N ALA A 72 52.52 2.73 21.55
CA ALA A 72 52.13 4.10 21.25
C ALA A 72 53.19 4.82 20.40
N SER A 73 52.76 5.62 19.41
CA SER A 73 53.49 6.79 18.96
C SER A 73 52.55 7.79 18.28
N ASN A 74 52.55 9.02 18.81
CA ASN A 74 52.07 10.20 18.11
C ASN A 74 52.83 10.38 16.79
N ASN A 75 52.13 10.76 15.72
CA ASN A 75 52.57 11.82 14.82
C ASN A 75 51.42 12.31 13.93
N ASN A 76 51.32 13.63 13.90
CA ASN A 76 50.38 14.45 13.17
C ASN A 76 50.54 14.25 11.64
N LYS A 77 49.45 13.98 10.91
CA LYS A 77 49.37 14.30 9.48
C LYS A 77 47.94 14.58 9.05
N ASP A 78 47.88 15.65 8.29
CA ASP A 78 46.76 16.44 7.81
C ASP A 78 45.92 15.74 6.73
N ASN A 79 44.64 16.16 6.64
CA ASN A 79 43.64 15.93 5.57
C ASN A 79 43.34 14.47 5.18
N THR A 80 42.11 13.99 5.28
CA THR A 80 40.96 14.48 4.52
C THR A 80 39.68 13.99 5.19
N LYS A 81 38.66 14.85 5.31
CA LYS A 81 37.31 14.42 5.68
C LYS A 81 36.77 13.56 4.53
N ASP A 82 36.78 12.25 4.69
CA ASP A 82 35.88 11.39 3.92
C ASP A 82 34.46 11.64 4.44
N ASP A 83 33.84 12.65 3.83
CA ASP A 83 32.40 12.83 3.84
C ASP A 83 31.82 11.70 2.99
N ASP A 84 31.72 10.50 3.57
CA ASP A 84 30.85 9.44 3.09
C ASP A 84 29.40 9.90 3.28
N LYS A 85 28.99 10.85 2.43
CA LYS A 85 27.59 11.15 2.17
C LYS A 85 26.99 9.95 1.48
N LYS A 86 26.62 8.95 2.28
CA LYS A 86 25.52 8.06 1.96
C LYS A 86 24.35 8.99 1.65
N ASN A 87 24.04 9.13 0.36
CA ASN A 87 22.96 9.98 -0.14
C ASN A 87 21.64 9.36 0.35
N THR A 88 21.35 9.60 1.63
CA THR A 88 20.08 9.27 2.24
C THR A 88 19.17 10.34 1.70
N GLU A 89 18.27 9.97 0.78
CA GLU A 89 17.22 10.89 0.34
C GLU A 89 16.56 11.46 1.59
N GLU A 90 16.78 12.75 1.82
CA GLU A 90 16.34 13.39 3.05
C GLU A 90 14.82 13.46 2.98
N ILE A 91 14.16 12.72 3.88
CA ILE A 91 12.69 12.65 3.92
C ILE A 91 12.16 14.08 4.05
N LYS A 92 11.44 14.55 3.03
CA LYS A 92 10.89 15.91 3.00
C LYS A 92 9.82 16.04 4.07
N LYS A 93 10.16 16.70 5.18
CA LYS A 93 9.26 17.04 6.28
C LYS A 93 8.87 18.51 6.18
N LEU A 94 7.57 18.79 6.24
CA LEU A 94 7.03 20.15 6.12
C LEU A 94 6.07 20.43 7.27
N GLU A 95 6.03 21.69 7.72
CA GLU A 95 5.07 22.12 8.74
C GLU A 95 3.67 22.21 8.14
N ILE A 96 2.69 21.59 8.80
CA ILE A 96 1.29 21.56 8.35
C ILE A 96 0.70 22.98 8.29
N ALA A 97 1.07 23.85 9.23
CA ALA A 97 0.60 25.24 9.30
C ALA A 97 0.99 26.08 8.06
N SER A 98 2.03 25.66 7.33
CA SER A 98 2.41 26.31 6.06
C SER A 98 1.50 25.94 4.89
N ASN A 99 0.53 25.03 5.09
CA ASN A 99 -0.32 24.41 4.07
C ASN A 99 0.51 23.90 2.87
N PRO A 100 1.40 22.91 3.11
CA PRO A 100 2.34 22.48 2.09
C PRO A 100 1.65 21.76 0.91
N GLU A 101 2.32 21.78 -0.24
CA GLU A 101 1.99 20.92 -1.39
C GLU A 101 3.08 19.86 -1.57
N PHE A 102 2.66 18.61 -1.68
CA PHE A 102 3.51 17.48 -2.05
C PHE A 102 3.22 17.11 -3.49
N VAL A 103 4.23 17.15 -4.36
CA VAL A 103 4.11 16.82 -5.79
C VAL A 103 4.90 15.56 -6.06
N MET A 104 4.20 14.54 -6.55
CA MET A 104 4.74 13.24 -6.96
C MET A 104 4.52 13.08 -8.46
N ASP A 105 5.08 12.03 -9.06
CA ASP A 105 5.02 11.82 -10.52
C ASP A 105 3.60 11.71 -11.07
N THR A 106 2.70 11.04 -10.34
CA THR A 106 1.34 10.70 -10.80
C THR A 106 0.23 11.41 -10.02
N PHE A 107 0.56 12.07 -8.91
CA PHE A 107 -0.42 12.77 -8.10
C PHE A 107 0.23 13.88 -7.27
N LYS A 108 -0.61 14.71 -6.67
CA LYS A 108 -0.17 15.68 -5.66
C LYS A 108 -1.12 15.70 -4.48
N ILE A 109 -0.62 16.12 -3.33
CA ILE A 109 -1.39 16.33 -2.10
C ILE A 109 -1.31 17.80 -1.70
N ASN A 110 -2.46 18.41 -1.43
CA ASN A 110 -2.55 19.79 -0.92
C ASN A 110 -3.77 19.97 -0.01
N ASN A 111 -4.04 21.23 0.37
CA ASN A 111 -5.17 21.61 1.24
C ASN A 111 -5.20 20.84 2.57
N ILE A 112 -4.03 20.67 3.17
CA ILE A 112 -3.83 19.86 4.37
C ILE A 112 -4.30 20.64 5.58
N LYS A 113 -5.23 20.06 6.36
CA LYS A 113 -5.77 20.67 7.57
C LYS A 113 -5.97 19.63 8.66
N ILE A 114 -5.81 20.06 9.90
CA ILE A 114 -6.17 19.27 11.08
C ILE A 114 -7.30 20.00 11.80
N GLU A 115 -8.45 19.36 11.88
CA GLU A 115 -9.63 19.87 12.58
C GLU A 115 -10.33 18.72 13.29
N ASN A 116 -10.71 18.90 14.56
CA ASN A 116 -11.46 17.91 15.34
C ASN A 116 -10.83 16.50 15.33
N ASN A 117 -9.52 16.41 15.56
CA ASN A 117 -8.74 15.16 15.52
C ASN A 117 -8.83 14.43 14.18
N LYS A 118 -9.07 15.15 13.08
CA LYS A 118 -9.04 14.59 11.73
C LYS A 118 -8.07 15.36 10.86
N LEU A 119 -7.25 14.62 10.13
CA LEU A 119 -6.48 15.14 9.01
C LEU A 119 -7.36 15.12 7.77
N SER A 120 -7.57 16.27 7.14
CA SER A 120 -8.19 16.37 5.83
C SER A 120 -7.18 16.87 4.80
N LEU A 121 -7.20 16.30 3.61
CA LEU A 121 -6.36 16.69 2.49
C LEU A 121 -7.03 16.36 1.16
N ASP A 122 -6.55 17.00 0.10
CA ASP A 122 -6.96 16.70 -1.26
C ASP A 122 -5.84 15.91 -1.95
N ILE A 123 -6.22 14.79 -2.56
CA ILE A 123 -5.35 14.02 -3.46
C ILE A 123 -5.80 14.33 -4.89
N VAL A 124 -4.91 14.90 -5.68
CA VAL A 124 -5.17 15.28 -7.07
C VAL A 124 -4.41 14.36 -8.00
N ASN A 125 -5.11 13.62 -8.83
CA ASN A 125 -4.50 12.84 -9.91
C ASN A 125 -3.98 13.80 -10.98
N THR A 126 -2.69 13.73 -11.31
CA THR A 126 -2.07 14.60 -12.31
C THR A 126 -1.93 13.92 -13.68
N THR A 127 -2.43 12.70 -13.80
CA THR A 127 -2.36 11.90 -15.02
C THR A 127 -3.66 11.95 -15.82
N SER A 128 -3.56 11.63 -17.11
CA SER A 128 -4.69 11.41 -18.00
C SER A 128 -5.23 9.98 -17.96
N LYS A 129 -5.03 9.26 -16.84
CA LYS A 129 -5.53 7.90 -16.62
C LYS A 129 -6.13 7.81 -15.22
N LEU A 130 -6.96 6.80 -15.01
CA LEU A 130 -7.42 6.45 -13.67
C LEU A 130 -6.22 6.09 -12.79
N LEU A 131 -6.18 6.68 -11.60
CA LEU A 131 -5.15 6.44 -10.59
C LEU A 131 -5.75 5.60 -9.46
N ASP A 132 -5.11 4.49 -9.15
CA ASP A 132 -5.44 3.63 -8.01
C ASP A 132 -4.32 3.69 -6.98
N MET A 133 -4.57 4.39 -5.87
CA MET A 133 -3.60 4.62 -4.81
C MET A 133 -3.22 3.33 -4.07
N SER A 134 -4.10 2.32 -4.06
CA SER A 134 -3.85 1.02 -3.41
C SER A 134 -2.59 0.32 -3.94
N THR A 135 -2.18 0.66 -5.17
CA THR A 135 -1.03 0.06 -5.85
C THR A 135 0.29 0.79 -5.62
N LEU A 136 0.28 1.96 -4.98
CA LEU A 136 1.45 2.85 -4.90
C LEU A 136 2.21 2.78 -3.58
N ASN A 137 1.64 2.17 -2.53
CA ASN A 137 2.25 2.03 -1.19
C ASN A 137 2.75 3.36 -0.60
N TYR A 138 1.97 4.43 -0.74
CA TYR A 138 2.27 5.73 -0.15
C TYR A 138 1.73 5.86 1.26
N PHE A 139 2.53 6.51 2.11
CA PHE A 139 2.22 6.77 3.49
C PHE A 139 2.31 8.26 3.79
N ILE A 140 1.34 8.73 4.56
CA ILE A 140 1.42 10.01 5.27
C ILE A 140 2.05 9.72 6.63
N VAL A 141 3.13 10.43 6.95
CA VAL A 141 3.84 10.26 8.21
C VAL A 141 3.77 11.56 9.00
N LEU A 142 3.21 11.47 10.19
CA LEU A 142 2.94 12.61 11.06
C LEU A 142 3.89 12.62 12.24
N TYR A 143 4.41 13.81 12.54
CA TYR A 143 5.31 14.05 13.65
C TYR A 143 4.85 15.24 14.49
N ASP A 144 5.28 15.28 15.74
CA ASP A 144 5.18 16.46 16.60
C ASP A 144 6.25 17.50 16.22
N THR A 145 6.27 18.63 16.95
CA THR A 145 7.25 19.70 16.77
C THR A 145 8.69 19.28 17.10
N ASN A 146 8.87 18.18 17.85
CA ASN A 146 10.17 17.63 18.23
C ASN A 146 10.65 16.52 17.27
N ASN A 147 10.00 16.34 16.12
CA ASN A 147 10.25 15.25 15.17
C ASN A 147 9.98 13.84 15.72
N LYS A 148 9.23 13.71 16.82
CA LYS A 148 8.75 12.41 17.30
C LYS A 148 7.65 11.92 16.38
N LEU A 149 7.79 10.69 15.89
CA LEU A 149 6.74 10.02 15.12
C LEU A 149 5.48 9.85 15.98
N LEU A 150 4.34 10.30 15.44
CA LEU A 150 3.04 10.15 16.09
C LEU A 150 2.20 9.05 15.42
N GLN A 151 2.12 9.10 14.08
CA GLN A 151 1.23 8.21 13.33
C GLN A 151 1.73 8.03 11.90
N ARG A 152 1.43 6.87 11.34
CA ARG A 152 1.53 6.59 9.90
C ARG A 152 0.13 6.31 9.39
N ILE A 153 -0.17 6.77 8.19
CA ILE A 153 -1.45 6.57 7.52
C ILE A 153 -1.17 6.05 6.12
N MET A 154 -1.68 4.87 5.79
CA MET A 154 -1.59 4.32 4.44
C MET A 154 -2.66 4.98 3.55
N ILE A 155 -2.30 5.31 2.31
CA ILE A 155 -3.24 5.80 1.31
C ILE A 155 -3.66 4.62 0.42
N ASP A 156 -4.58 3.81 0.89
CA ASP A 156 -4.98 2.54 0.26
C ASP A 156 -6.39 2.56 -0.38
N GLU A 157 -7.34 3.34 0.13
CA GLU A 157 -8.73 3.36 -0.35
C GLU A 157 -9.06 4.53 -1.32
N ALA A 158 -8.17 4.87 -2.26
CA ALA A 158 -8.39 6.01 -3.15
C ALA A 158 -8.23 5.67 -4.64
N THR A 159 -9.36 5.60 -5.36
CA THR A 159 -9.40 5.60 -6.83
C THR A 159 -9.83 6.96 -7.33
N ILE A 160 -9.00 7.58 -8.16
CA ILE A 160 -9.19 8.97 -8.61
C ILE A 160 -9.26 8.98 -10.14
N GLY A 161 -10.35 9.52 -10.67
CA GLY A 161 -10.52 9.72 -12.11
C GLY A 161 -9.44 10.62 -12.72
N GLU A 162 -9.35 10.62 -14.05
CA GLU A 162 -8.37 11.43 -14.79
C GLU A 162 -8.46 12.91 -14.41
N ASN A 163 -7.33 13.51 -14.03
CA ASN A 163 -7.26 14.90 -13.54
C ASN A 163 -8.24 15.21 -12.39
N GLY A 164 -8.73 14.17 -11.70
CA GLY A 164 -9.71 14.28 -10.63
C GLY A 164 -9.06 14.67 -9.30
N THR A 165 -9.90 15.13 -8.38
CA THR A 165 -9.54 15.41 -7.01
C THR A 165 -10.42 14.60 -6.07
N LEU A 166 -9.80 13.96 -5.08
CA LEU A 166 -10.49 13.28 -4.00
C LEU A 166 -10.13 13.96 -2.68
N ASN A 167 -11.16 14.43 -1.95
CA ASN A 167 -11.00 14.87 -0.57
C ASN A 167 -11.06 13.65 0.35
N VAL A 168 -10.01 13.43 1.14
CA VAL A 168 -9.93 12.33 2.11
C VAL A 168 -9.79 12.87 3.52
N LYS A 169 -10.28 12.08 4.49
CA LYS A 169 -10.23 12.40 5.91
C LYS A 169 -9.78 11.18 6.70
N TYR A 170 -8.78 11.38 7.55
CA TYR A 170 -8.22 10.34 8.41
C TYR A 170 -8.36 10.73 9.88
N ASN A 171 -8.69 9.76 10.72
CA ASN A 171 -8.71 9.96 12.16
C ASN A 171 -7.28 10.02 12.69
N LEU A 172 -7.02 10.98 13.58
CA LEU A 172 -5.74 11.12 14.26
C LEU A 172 -5.80 10.47 15.63
N SER A 173 -4.78 9.67 15.94
CA SER A 173 -4.57 9.13 17.29
C SER A 173 -4.08 10.21 18.26
N ASP A 174 -3.38 11.23 17.72
CA ASP A 174 -2.84 12.35 18.47
C ASP A 174 -3.01 13.64 17.66
N ALA A 175 -3.67 14.64 18.25
CA ALA A 175 -3.94 15.92 17.60
C ALA A 175 -2.74 16.88 17.59
N SER A 176 -1.63 16.53 18.27
CA SER A 176 -0.40 17.34 18.32
C SER A 176 0.45 17.28 17.05
N ALA A 177 0.00 16.56 16.03
CA ALA A 177 0.67 16.51 14.73
C ALA A 177 0.85 17.91 14.14
N SER A 178 2.10 18.30 13.91
CA SER A 178 2.48 19.62 13.38
C SER A 178 3.35 19.53 12.13
N ILE A 179 4.01 18.38 11.93
CA ILE A 179 4.90 18.13 10.80
C ILE A 179 4.36 16.93 10.03
N ILE A 180 4.36 17.04 8.70
CA ILE A 180 3.90 16.02 7.77
C ILE A 180 4.98 15.67 6.76
N SER A 181 5.03 14.39 6.38
CA SER A 181 5.75 13.90 5.22
C SER A 181 4.87 12.94 4.43
N VAL A 182 5.11 12.86 3.13
CA VAL A 182 4.42 11.93 2.22
C VAL A 182 5.48 11.23 1.41
N LEU A 183 5.55 9.90 1.53
CA LEU A 183 6.58 9.09 0.88
C LEU A 183 6.10 7.66 0.64
N PRO A 184 6.64 6.97 -0.37
CA PRO A 184 6.52 5.53 -0.43
C PRO A 184 7.37 4.91 0.68
N ILE A 185 6.90 3.82 1.29
CA ILE A 185 7.69 3.01 2.21
C ILE A 185 7.66 1.58 1.69
N LYS A 186 8.85 1.05 1.36
CA LYS A 186 8.96 -0.30 0.80
C LYS A 186 8.87 -1.36 1.89
N GLU A 187 8.42 -2.56 1.53
CA GLU A 187 8.28 -3.68 2.48
C GLU A 187 9.60 -4.06 3.19
N GLU A 188 10.75 -3.89 2.51
CA GLU A 188 12.07 -4.07 3.13
C GLU A 188 12.35 -3.09 4.29
N GLU A 189 11.73 -1.91 4.29
CA GLU A 189 11.89 -0.87 5.31
C GLU A 189 10.92 -1.05 6.49
N TYR A 190 9.97 -1.98 6.40
CA TYR A 190 9.01 -2.21 7.46
C TYR A 190 9.69 -2.76 8.71
N PRO A 191 9.32 -2.27 9.92
CA PRO A 191 9.88 -2.73 11.17
C PRO A 191 9.80 -4.25 11.29
N SER A 192 10.85 -4.88 11.82
CA SER A 192 10.83 -6.30 12.12
C SER A 192 9.71 -6.62 13.11
N PHE A 193 8.96 -7.67 12.84
CA PHE A 193 7.95 -8.19 13.76
C PHE A 193 7.91 -9.71 13.64
N THR A 194 7.78 -10.37 14.79
CA THR A 194 7.56 -11.81 14.86
C THR A 194 6.39 -12.07 15.78
N ALA A 195 5.35 -12.71 15.26
CA ALA A 195 4.18 -13.05 16.06
C ALA A 195 4.54 -14.06 17.16
N THR A 196 3.87 -13.94 18.30
CA THR A 196 4.00 -14.94 19.36
C THR A 196 3.36 -16.24 18.88
N VAL A 197 4.07 -17.36 19.05
CA VAL A 197 3.59 -18.69 18.68
C VAL A 197 3.05 -19.43 19.90
N ASP A 198 2.05 -20.28 19.67
CA ASP A 198 1.56 -21.22 20.67
C ASP A 198 2.44 -22.47 20.77
N GLU A 199 2.05 -23.40 21.64
CA GLU A 199 2.76 -24.67 21.90
C GLU A 199 2.89 -25.55 20.64
N ASN A 200 2.04 -25.34 19.63
CA ASN A 200 2.08 -26.04 18.34
C ASN A 200 2.88 -25.27 17.28
N ASN A 201 3.66 -24.26 17.68
CA ASN A 201 4.42 -23.38 16.81
C ASN A 201 3.53 -22.61 15.79
N SER A 202 2.24 -22.45 16.11
CA SER A 202 1.29 -21.69 15.30
C SER A 202 1.17 -20.27 15.85
N GLY A 203 1.43 -19.29 14.99
CA GLY A 203 1.34 -17.87 15.35
C GLY A 203 -0.02 -17.28 15.00
N LYS A 204 -0.39 -16.18 15.69
CA LYS A 204 -1.55 -15.37 15.31
C LYS A 204 -1.15 -13.89 15.31
N LEU A 205 -1.65 -13.15 14.33
CA LEU A 205 -1.69 -11.69 14.36
C LEU A 205 -3.16 -11.28 14.40
N ILE A 206 -3.57 -10.58 15.45
CA ILE A 206 -4.97 -10.16 15.65
C ILE A 206 -5.05 -8.65 15.53
N CYS A 207 -5.80 -8.17 14.56
CA CYS A 207 -5.99 -6.75 14.29
C CYS A 207 -7.47 -6.37 14.43
N LYS A 208 -7.75 -5.23 15.08
CA LYS A 208 -9.12 -4.77 15.36
C LYS A 208 -9.34 -3.35 14.86
N SER A 209 -10.53 -3.09 14.30
CA SER A 209 -10.99 -1.75 13.92
C SER A 209 -12.52 -1.68 13.94
N GLY A 210 -13.08 -0.84 14.83
CA GLY A 210 -14.53 -0.73 15.00
C GLY A 210 -15.17 -2.08 15.35
N TYR A 211 -16.13 -2.54 14.55
CA TYR A 211 -16.81 -3.84 14.70
C TYR A 211 -15.99 -5.03 14.17
N GLU A 212 -14.88 -4.78 13.48
CA GLU A 212 -14.10 -5.80 12.77
C GLU A 212 -12.94 -6.31 13.61
N THR A 213 -12.78 -7.63 13.65
CA THR A 213 -11.60 -8.32 14.15
C THR A 213 -11.09 -9.30 13.09
N VAL A 214 -9.89 -9.03 12.57
CA VAL A 214 -9.21 -9.90 11.63
C VAL A 214 -8.08 -10.64 12.34
N THR A 215 -8.12 -11.96 12.28
CA THR A 215 -7.11 -12.86 12.80
C THR A 215 -6.40 -13.56 11.64
N TYR A 216 -5.10 -13.31 11.53
CA TYR A 216 -4.23 -13.99 10.58
C TYR A 216 -3.58 -15.19 11.27
N LEU A 217 -3.81 -16.38 10.72
CA LEU A 217 -3.17 -17.61 11.19
C LEU A 217 -1.83 -17.77 10.46
N LEU A 218 -0.77 -17.95 11.24
CA LEU A 218 0.60 -17.86 10.78
C LEU A 218 1.35 -19.18 10.97
N ASN A 219 2.13 -19.55 9.97
CA ASN A 219 3.14 -20.59 10.04
C ASN A 219 4.49 -19.94 9.76
N THR A 220 5.46 -20.06 10.68
CA THR A 220 6.78 -19.43 10.52
C THR A 220 6.68 -17.94 10.19
N ASN A 221 5.85 -17.20 10.95
CA ASN A 221 5.56 -15.77 10.77
C ASN A 221 4.84 -15.37 9.47
N LYS A 222 4.38 -16.34 8.67
CA LYS A 222 3.73 -16.09 7.38
C LYS A 222 2.30 -16.58 7.35
N VAL A 223 1.41 -15.81 6.73
CA VAL A 223 -0.03 -16.12 6.71
C VAL A 223 -0.37 -17.32 5.83
N TYR A 224 -1.21 -18.22 6.34
CA TYR A 224 -1.79 -19.32 5.56
C TYR A 224 -3.32 -19.37 5.61
N ALA A 225 -3.95 -18.65 6.55
CA ALA A 225 -5.39 -18.51 6.62
C ALA A 225 -5.77 -17.20 7.32
N ILE A 226 -6.96 -16.70 6.99
CA ILE A 226 -7.50 -15.45 7.53
C ILE A 226 -8.86 -15.76 8.14
N GLN A 227 -9.14 -15.24 9.33
CA GLN A 227 -10.44 -15.26 9.96
C GLN A 227 -10.86 -13.81 10.21
N ASP A 228 -11.91 -13.37 9.54
CA ASP A 228 -12.50 -12.05 9.69
C ASP A 228 -13.85 -12.17 10.40
N ILE A 229 -14.07 -11.36 11.43
CA ILE A 229 -15.25 -11.38 12.27
C ILE A 229 -15.76 -9.95 12.46
N TYR A 230 -17.00 -9.72 12.07
CA TYR A 230 -17.75 -8.53 12.47
C TYR A 230 -18.71 -8.87 13.62
N GLU A 231 -18.66 -8.07 14.68
CA GLU A 231 -19.53 -8.21 15.86
C GLU A 231 -20.35 -6.93 16.06
N VAL A 232 -21.68 -7.03 15.98
CA VAL A 232 -22.59 -5.86 16.05
C VAL A 232 -23.71 -6.12 17.06
N SER A 233 -23.84 -5.23 18.05
CA SER A 233 -24.93 -5.28 19.03
C SER A 233 -26.28 -4.92 18.42
N SER A 234 -27.37 -5.55 18.88
CA SER A 234 -28.74 -5.22 18.45
C SER A 234 -29.17 -3.78 18.77
N ASN A 235 -28.42 -3.09 19.64
CA ASN A 235 -28.70 -1.71 20.01
C ASN A 235 -28.10 -0.70 19.01
N GLU A 236 -27.22 -1.13 18.11
CA GLU A 236 -26.64 -0.27 17.08
C GLU A 236 -27.69 0.13 16.03
N ALA A 237 -27.68 1.39 15.60
CA ALA A 237 -28.67 1.92 14.66
C ALA A 237 -28.64 1.18 13.30
N GLU A 238 -27.46 0.71 12.90
CA GLU A 238 -27.20 0.04 11.64
C GLU A 238 -27.49 -1.47 11.68
N PHE A 239 -27.84 -2.04 12.84
CA PHE A 239 -27.93 -3.49 13.05
C PHE A 239 -28.80 -4.20 12.00
N SER A 240 -30.02 -3.70 11.73
CA SER A 240 -30.95 -4.32 10.78
C SER A 240 -30.40 -4.34 9.34
N THR A 241 -29.75 -3.24 8.95
CA THR A 241 -29.11 -3.09 7.63
C THR A 241 -27.90 -4.00 7.50
N LEU A 242 -27.06 -4.06 8.53
CA LEU A 242 -25.88 -4.93 8.55
C LEU A 242 -26.27 -6.41 8.57
N TYR A 243 -27.31 -6.79 9.31
CA TYR A 243 -27.78 -8.17 9.36
C TYR A 243 -28.20 -8.70 7.99
N SER A 244 -29.06 -7.95 7.28
CA SER A 244 -29.48 -8.32 5.93
C SER A 244 -28.32 -8.34 4.92
N THR A 245 -27.40 -7.38 5.04
CA THR A 245 -26.20 -7.32 4.19
C THR A 245 -25.28 -8.53 4.41
N TYR A 246 -25.01 -8.89 5.67
CA TYR A 246 -24.14 -10.01 5.99
C TYR A 246 -24.73 -11.37 5.57
N GLN A 247 -26.06 -11.55 5.61
CA GLN A 247 -26.69 -12.76 5.06
C GLN A 247 -26.44 -12.91 3.55
N ALA A 248 -26.57 -11.82 2.80
CA ALA A 248 -26.31 -11.82 1.35
C ALA A 248 -24.82 -12.07 1.04
N LEU A 249 -23.92 -11.44 1.80
CA LEU A 249 -22.48 -11.64 1.65
C LEU A 249 -22.07 -13.08 2.00
N SER A 250 -22.56 -13.65 3.11
CA SER A 250 -22.27 -15.04 3.49
C SER A 250 -22.66 -16.03 2.38
N THR A 251 -23.84 -15.85 1.78
CA THR A 251 -24.28 -16.67 0.64
C THR A 251 -23.35 -16.52 -0.56
N THR A 252 -22.91 -15.30 -0.84
CA THR A 252 -21.99 -14.99 -1.94
C THR A 252 -20.58 -15.54 -1.70
N TYR A 253 -20.11 -15.54 -0.46
CA TYR A 253 -18.76 -15.99 -0.12
C TYR A 253 -18.65 -17.51 -0.06
N ASN A 254 -19.71 -18.20 0.38
CA ASN A 254 -19.74 -19.66 0.48
C ASN A 254 -19.70 -20.40 -0.87
N VAL A 255 -19.86 -19.71 -2.01
CA VAL A 255 -19.66 -20.32 -3.34
C VAL A 255 -18.21 -20.25 -3.83
N ILE A 256 -17.34 -19.55 -3.10
CA ILE A 256 -15.93 -19.37 -3.45
C ILE A 256 -15.11 -20.49 -2.80
N GLU A 257 -14.32 -21.20 -3.61
CA GLU A 257 -13.43 -22.26 -3.13
C GLU A 257 -12.47 -21.72 -2.06
N GLY A 258 -12.32 -22.46 -0.96
CA GLY A 258 -11.44 -22.06 0.15
C GLY A 258 -12.02 -21.03 1.10
N ILE A 259 -13.31 -20.68 0.98
CA ILE A 259 -13.99 -19.74 1.89
C ILE A 259 -15.13 -20.43 2.61
N SER A 260 -15.25 -20.13 3.90
CA SER A 260 -16.44 -20.45 4.70
C SER A 260 -16.91 -19.18 5.38
N SER A 261 -18.20 -18.88 5.28
CA SER A 261 -18.78 -17.69 5.87
C SER A 261 -20.10 -18.03 6.56
N SER A 262 -20.33 -17.50 7.76
CA SER A 262 -21.56 -17.70 8.52
C SER A 262 -22.09 -16.38 9.09
N VAL A 263 -23.39 -16.37 9.33
CA VAL A 263 -24.07 -15.31 10.07
C VAL A 263 -24.82 -15.95 11.21
N ASP A 264 -24.48 -15.55 12.43
CA ASP A 264 -25.05 -16.09 13.65
C ASP A 264 -25.58 -14.94 14.52
N LEU A 265 -26.67 -15.19 15.25
CA LEU A 265 -27.22 -14.25 16.21
C LEU A 265 -27.22 -14.92 17.59
N GLU A 266 -26.36 -14.46 18.48
CA GLU A 266 -26.22 -15.02 19.82
C GLU A 266 -26.26 -13.88 20.85
N ASN A 267 -27.09 -14.02 21.88
CA ASN A 267 -27.20 -13.04 22.97
C ASN A 267 -27.38 -11.58 22.49
N ASN A 268 -28.21 -11.38 21.46
CA ASN A 268 -28.45 -10.07 20.82
C ASN A 268 -27.21 -9.44 20.16
N VAL A 269 -26.20 -10.24 19.84
CA VAL A 269 -25.03 -9.84 19.05
C VAL A 269 -25.04 -10.61 17.74
N LEU A 270 -24.96 -9.86 16.65
CA LEU A 270 -24.79 -10.37 15.31
C LEU A 270 -23.30 -10.66 15.07
N TYR A 271 -23.00 -11.88 14.69
CA TYR A 271 -21.68 -12.33 14.27
C TYR A 271 -21.71 -12.62 12.78
N PHE A 272 -20.89 -11.92 12.00
CA PHE A 272 -20.59 -12.30 10.63
C PHE A 272 -19.15 -12.78 10.57
N ARG A 273 -18.96 -14.08 10.33
CA ARG A 273 -17.65 -14.74 10.37
C ARG A 273 -17.30 -15.18 8.97
N THR A 274 -16.09 -14.88 8.51
CA THR A 274 -15.54 -15.35 7.24
C THR A 274 -14.16 -15.93 7.48
N ILE A 275 -13.95 -17.17 7.06
CA ILE A 275 -12.67 -17.89 7.13
C ILE A 275 -12.20 -18.12 5.69
N ILE A 276 -10.97 -17.71 5.41
CA ILE A 276 -10.32 -17.86 4.11
C ILE A 276 -9.12 -18.78 4.29
N ASN A 277 -9.15 -19.95 3.66
CA ASN A 277 -8.01 -20.85 3.56
C ASN A 277 -7.17 -20.47 2.33
N LEU A 278 -6.04 -19.79 2.56
CA LEU A 278 -5.19 -19.29 1.48
C LEU A 278 -4.45 -20.41 0.72
N ASN A 279 -4.52 -21.66 1.17
CA ASN A 279 -3.98 -22.80 0.41
C ASN A 279 -4.88 -23.22 -0.75
N THR A 280 -6.18 -22.97 -0.66
CA THR A 280 -7.19 -23.41 -1.63
C THR A 280 -7.93 -22.25 -2.26
N TYR A 281 -7.91 -21.08 -1.62
CA TYR A 281 -8.53 -19.87 -2.14
C TYR A 281 -7.93 -19.51 -3.50
N LYS A 282 -8.83 -19.36 -4.48
CA LYS A 282 -8.54 -18.78 -5.78
C LYS A 282 -9.24 -17.45 -5.83
N GLU A 283 -8.53 -16.44 -6.34
CA GLU A 283 -9.02 -15.06 -6.43
C GLU A 283 -10.49 -15.01 -6.88
N GLY A 284 -11.31 -14.28 -6.13
CA GLY A 284 -12.76 -14.22 -6.29
C GLY A 284 -13.30 -12.89 -5.82
N ASN A 285 -14.58 -12.62 -6.09
CA ASN A 285 -15.24 -11.35 -5.74
C ASN A 285 -15.51 -11.22 -4.23
N LEU A 286 -14.45 -11.11 -3.45
CA LEU A 286 -14.52 -10.75 -2.04
C LEU A 286 -14.58 -9.24 -1.90
N LYS A 287 -15.45 -8.77 -1.00
CA LYS A 287 -15.56 -7.35 -0.65
C LYS A 287 -14.97 -7.13 0.74
N LEU A 288 -13.76 -7.61 0.94
CA LEU A 288 -12.98 -7.32 2.14
C LEU A 288 -12.05 -6.15 1.84
N LYS A 289 -11.81 -5.29 2.84
CA LYS A 289 -10.95 -4.10 2.68
C LYS A 289 -9.57 -4.45 2.16
N LYS A 290 -8.98 -5.54 2.69
CA LYS A 290 -7.66 -6.01 2.27
C LYS A 290 -7.53 -7.50 2.52
N ILE A 291 -7.00 -8.22 1.55
CA ILE A 291 -6.72 -9.66 1.65
C ILE A 291 -5.26 -9.85 1.30
N TYR A 292 -4.50 -10.37 2.25
CA TYR A 292 -3.09 -10.68 2.03
C TYR A 292 -2.94 -12.05 1.37
N ASN A 293 -2.02 -12.13 0.42
CA ASN A 293 -1.69 -13.38 -0.25
C ASN A 293 -1.06 -14.36 0.74
N LYS A 294 -1.17 -15.65 0.42
CA LYS A 294 -0.44 -16.70 1.15
C LYS A 294 1.04 -16.35 1.24
N ASP A 295 1.63 -16.70 2.37
CA ASP A 295 3.05 -16.52 2.67
C ASP A 295 3.51 -15.07 2.89
N THR A 296 2.57 -14.11 2.92
CA THR A 296 2.84 -12.73 3.35
C THR A 296 3.33 -12.73 4.80
N ASP A 297 4.42 -12.01 5.06
CA ASP A 297 5.03 -11.92 6.37
C ASP A 297 4.17 -11.07 7.34
N ALA A 298 4.09 -11.48 8.60
CA ALA A 298 3.33 -10.77 9.62
C ALA A 298 3.81 -9.34 9.84
N LYS A 299 5.09 -9.03 9.59
CA LYS A 299 5.60 -7.65 9.67
C LYS A 299 4.92 -6.73 8.65
N VAL A 300 4.62 -7.24 7.45
CA VAL A 300 3.95 -6.50 6.38
C VAL A 300 2.52 -6.22 6.79
N MET A 301 1.78 -7.27 7.15
CA MET A 301 0.39 -7.14 7.55
C MET A 301 0.22 -6.21 8.76
N LYS A 302 1.07 -6.35 9.78
CA LYS A 302 1.01 -5.50 10.98
C LYS A 302 1.24 -4.03 10.63
N PHE A 303 2.32 -3.73 9.89
CA PHE A 303 2.65 -2.35 9.55
C PHE A 303 1.56 -1.67 8.72
N GLU A 304 1.07 -2.36 7.69
CA GLU A 304 0.07 -1.81 6.79
C GLU A 304 -1.30 -1.68 7.48
N LEU A 305 -1.75 -2.68 8.24
CA LEU A 305 -3.02 -2.59 8.96
C LEU A 305 -3.00 -1.51 10.05
N GLU A 306 -1.90 -1.37 10.79
CA GLU A 306 -1.75 -0.26 11.75
C GLU A 306 -1.79 1.09 11.05
N ALA A 307 -1.16 1.21 9.88
CA ALA A 307 -1.23 2.41 9.05
C ALA A 307 -2.63 2.65 8.44
N SER A 308 -3.44 1.60 8.24
CA SER A 308 -4.86 1.72 7.84
C SER A 308 -5.81 1.91 9.04
N GLY A 309 -5.27 2.08 10.26
CA GLY A 309 -6.03 2.44 11.47
C GLY A 309 -6.49 1.26 12.33
N TYR A 310 -5.96 0.05 12.11
CA TYR A 310 -6.19 -1.08 13.00
C TYR A 310 -5.26 -1.02 14.22
N THR A 311 -5.69 -1.64 15.32
CA THR A 311 -4.79 -1.96 16.44
C THR A 311 -4.45 -3.44 16.39
N CYS A 312 -3.17 -3.77 16.25
CA CYS A 312 -2.69 -5.14 16.05
C CYS A 312 -1.86 -5.66 17.23
N SER A 313 -2.13 -6.90 17.66
CA SER A 313 -1.41 -7.64 18.71
C SER A 313 -0.94 -9.00 18.24
#